data_AF-A0A6P1HL15-F1
#
_entry.id   AF-A0A6P1HL15-F1
#
_cell.length_a   1.000
_cell.length_b   1.000
_cell.length_c   1.000
_cell.angle_alpha   90.00
_cell.angle_beta   90.00
_cell.angle_gamma   90.00
#
_symmetry.space_group_name_H-M   'P 1'
#
loop_
_entity.id
_entity.type
_entity.pdbx_description
1 polymer ?
#
loop_
_entity_poly.entity_id
_entity_poly.type
_entity_poly.pdbx_seq_one_letter_code
_entity_poly.pdbx_strand_id
1 'polypeptide(L)'
;MKFADDLLALYKKHFSKEDHLPIFVYSILEQLDHEDLIHILQDCKKEELQDLVASSVLEYIDTNKKKTLTPTPFQPIEQKRKKIH
;
A
#
# COMPACT_ATOMS: atom_id res chain seq x y z
N MET A 1 -10.00 8.67 13.98
CA MET A 1 -9.78 9.87 13.14
C MET A 1 -11.11 10.27 12.55
N LYS A 2 -11.53 11.54 12.71
CA LYS A 2 -12.88 12.01 12.33
C LYS A 2 -13.25 11.67 10.87
N PHE A 3 -12.35 11.89 9.93
CA PHE A 3 -12.55 11.54 8.52
C PHE A 3 -12.82 10.04 8.30
N ALA A 4 -12.06 9.16 8.96
CA ALA A 4 -12.26 7.71 8.84
C ALA A 4 -13.60 7.26 9.45
N ASP A 5 -14.00 7.88 10.55
CA ASP A 5 -15.29 7.63 11.20
C ASP A 5 -16.47 8.09 10.30
N ASP A 6 -16.34 9.28 9.70
CA ASP A 6 -17.32 9.85 8.76
C ASP A 6 -17.43 8.98 7.49
N LEU A 7 -16.30 8.50 6.97
CA LEU A 7 -16.25 7.63 5.79
C LEU A 7 -16.91 6.27 6.07
N LEU A 8 -16.68 5.70 7.25
CA LEU A 8 -17.32 4.44 7.67
C LEU A 8 -18.83 4.62 7.87
N ALA A 9 -19.26 5.74 8.44
CA ALA A 9 -20.67 6.07 8.60
C ALA A 9 -21.36 6.23 7.23
N LEU A 10 -20.69 6.90 6.28
CA LEU A 10 -21.18 7.04 4.90
C LEU A 10 -21.29 5.67 4.21
N TYR A 11 -20.28 4.81 4.37
CA TYR A 11 -20.34 3.45 3.85
C TYR A 11 -21.55 2.69 4.39
N LYS A 12 -21.72 2.66 5.72
CA LYS A 12 -22.83 1.94 6.38
C LYS A 12 -24.21 2.48 6.01
N LYS A 13 -24.30 3.75 5.60
CA LYS A 13 -25.55 4.34 5.11
C LYS A 13 -25.95 3.82 3.74
N HIS A 14 -24.99 3.56 2.86
CA HIS A 14 -25.23 3.15 1.47
C HIS A 14 -25.10 1.63 1.24
N PHE A 15 -24.38 0.93 2.11
CA PHE A 15 -24.08 -0.48 1.97
C PHE A 15 -24.39 -1.24 3.26
N SER A 16 -25.18 -2.31 3.14
CA SER A 16 -25.54 -3.21 4.25
C SER A 16 -24.55 -4.36 4.48
N LYS A 17 -23.60 -4.57 3.54
CA LYS A 17 -22.59 -5.62 3.60
C LYS A 17 -21.20 -4.99 3.57
N GLU A 18 -20.22 -5.58 4.25
CA GLU A 18 -18.85 -5.05 4.34
C GLU A 18 -17.96 -5.41 3.13
N ASP A 19 -18.49 -6.16 2.17
CA ASP A 19 -17.74 -6.74 1.04
C ASP A 19 -17.06 -5.71 0.12
N HIS A 20 -17.50 -4.45 0.16
CA HIS A 20 -17.04 -3.39 -0.75
C HIS A 20 -16.36 -2.22 -0.01
N LEU A 21 -16.11 -2.35 1.28
CA LEU A 21 -15.51 -1.28 2.08
C LEU A 21 -14.15 -0.84 1.53
N PRO A 22 -13.20 -1.73 1.16
CA PRO A 22 -11.93 -1.31 0.60
C PRO A 22 -12.11 -0.53 -0.70
N ILE A 23 -12.95 -1.03 -1.61
CA ILE A 23 -13.20 -0.40 -2.92
C ILE A 23 -13.80 1.00 -2.72
N PHE A 24 -14.80 1.12 -1.83
CA PHE A 24 -15.42 2.39 -1.50
C PHE A 24 -14.40 3.40 -0.96
N VAL A 25 -13.55 2.99 -0.01
CA VAL A 25 -12.52 3.84 0.56
C VAL A 25 -11.54 4.30 -0.53
N TYR A 26 -11.05 3.39 -1.37
CA TYR A 26 -10.15 3.74 -2.47
C TYR A 26 -10.77 4.71 -3.48
N SER A 27 -12.04 4.50 -3.85
CA SER A 27 -12.74 5.41 -4.77
C SER A 27 -12.90 6.82 -4.21
N ILE A 28 -13.07 6.97 -2.89
CA ILE A 28 -13.11 8.29 -2.27
C ILE A 28 -11.71 8.90 -2.22
N LEU A 29 -10.69 8.14 -1.82
CA LEU A 29 -9.31 8.62 -1.78
C LEU A 29 -8.78 9.04 -3.16
N GLU A 30 -9.18 8.37 -4.23
CA GLU A 30 -8.79 8.71 -5.61
C GLU A 30 -9.38 10.05 -6.08
N GLN A 31 -10.50 10.48 -5.50
CA GLN A 31 -11.13 11.76 -5.82
C GLN A 31 -10.52 12.94 -5.05
N LEU A 32 -9.76 12.67 -3.99
CA LEU A 32 -9.11 13.70 -3.18
C LEU A 32 -7.82 14.17 -3.84
N ASP A 33 -7.59 15.48 -3.84
CA ASP A 33 -6.34 16.03 -4.32
C ASP A 33 -5.25 16.03 -3.23
N HIS A 34 -4.06 16.51 -3.60
CA HIS A 34 -2.94 16.55 -2.67
C HIS A 34 -3.22 17.41 -1.42
N GLU A 35 -3.94 18.52 -1.59
CA GLU A 35 -4.23 19.47 -0.52
C GLU A 35 -5.29 18.89 0.43
N ASP A 36 -6.31 18.23 -0.11
CA ASP A 36 -7.32 17.50 0.66
C ASP A 36 -6.66 16.44 1.55
N LEU A 37 -5.75 15.65 0.98
CA LEU A 37 -5.02 14.61 1.70
C LEU A 37 -4.13 15.20 2.81
N ILE A 38 -3.46 16.34 2.54
CA ILE A 38 -2.69 17.06 3.58
C ILE A 38 -3.62 17.52 4.70
N HIS A 39 -4.78 18.07 4.37
CA HIS A 39 -5.70 18.59 5.36
C HIS A 39 -6.24 17.48 6.27
N ILE A 40 -6.57 16.34 5.68
CA ILE A 40 -6.95 15.10 6.36
C ILE A 40 -5.85 14.64 7.32
N LEU A 41 -4.58 14.70 6.90
CA LEU A 41 -3.43 14.34 7.75
C LEU A 41 -3.18 15.36 8.87
N GLN A 42 -3.42 16.64 8.63
CA GLN A 42 -3.27 17.70 9.65
C GLN A 42 -4.32 17.57 10.76
N ASP A 43 -5.52 17.14 10.42
CA ASP A 43 -6.61 16.86 11.37
C ASP A 43 -6.40 15.53 12.14
N CYS A 44 -5.39 14.75 11.78
CA CYS A 44 -5.05 13.50 12.45
C CYS A 44 -4.31 13.77 13.76
N LYS A 45 -4.71 13.08 14.84
CA LYS A 45 -4.00 13.20 16.12
C LYS A 45 -2.60 12.62 15.99
N LYS A 46 -1.66 13.12 16.81
CA LYS A 46 -0.27 12.69 16.78
C LYS A 46 -0.13 11.17 16.97
N GLU A 47 -0.92 10.60 17.87
CA GLU A 47 -0.92 9.15 18.15
C GLU A 47 -1.41 8.35 16.94
N GLU A 48 -2.53 8.78 16.33
CA GLU A 48 -3.11 8.13 15.15
C GLU A 48 -2.17 8.22 13.94
N LEU A 49 -1.52 9.38 13.75
CA LEU A 49 -0.51 9.58 12.71
C LEU A 49 0.72 8.71 12.95
N GLN A 50 1.17 8.59 14.20
CA GLN A 50 2.30 7.74 14.56
C GLN A 50 2.02 6.27 14.22
N ASP A 51 0.84 5.77 14.55
CA ASP A 51 0.43 4.40 14.23
C ASP A 51 0.33 4.15 12.72
N LEU A 52 -0.22 5.11 11.98
CA LEU A 52 -0.33 5.05 10.52
C LEU A 52 1.05 4.98 9.86
N VAL A 53 1.96 5.90 10.23
CA VAL A 53 3.32 5.97 9.67
C VAL A 53 4.13 4.75 10.08
N ALA A 54 4.06 4.33 11.35
CA ALA A 54 4.77 3.14 11.82
C ALA A 54 4.33 1.89 11.05
N SER A 55 3.03 1.71 10.87
CA SER A 55 2.48 0.57 10.11
C SER A 55 2.96 0.58 8.66
N SER A 56 2.93 1.74 7.99
CA SER A 56 3.40 1.88 6.61
C SER A 56 4.90 1.59 6.46
N VAL A 57 5.73 2.11 7.38
CA VAL A 57 7.19 1.86 7.37
C VAL A 57 7.50 0.38 7.61
N LEU A 58 6.79 -0.27 8.55
CA LEU A 58 6.95 -1.71 8.80
C LEU A 58 6.55 -2.54 7.58
N GLU A 59 5.43 -2.22 6.94
CA GLU A 59 4.97 -2.90 5.73
C GLU A 59 5.96 -2.72 4.56
N TYR A 60 6.52 -1.52 4.39
CA TYR A 60 7.56 -1.25 3.40
C TYR A 60 8.81 -2.11 3.65
N ILE A 61 9.27 -2.19 4.91
CA ILE A 61 10.41 -3.02 5.30
C ILE A 61 10.15 -4.49 4.98
N ASP A 62 8.98 -5.02 5.34
CA ASP A 62 8.62 -6.42 5.08
C ASP A 62 8.50 -6.74 3.59
N THR A 63 7.94 -5.82 2.81
CA THR A 63 7.84 -5.96 1.35
C THR A 63 9.23 -5.98 0.70
N ASN A 64 10.16 -5.17 1.20
CA ASN A 64 11.54 -5.15 0.70
C ASN A 64 12.35 -6.37 1.16
N LYS A 65 12.11 -6.91 2.36
CA LYS A 65 12.68 -8.18 2.81
C LYS A 65 12.20 -9.37 1.97
N LYS A 66 10.97 -9.35 1.47
CA LYS A 66 10.44 -10.41 0.59
C LYS A 66 11.06 -10.36 -0.83
N LYS A 67 11.51 -9.19 -1.28
CA LYS A 67 12.16 -9.02 -2.60
C LYS A 67 13.61 -9.53 -2.65
N THR A 68 14.26 -9.79 -1.52
CA THR A 68 15.66 -10.28 -1.46
C THR A 68 15.81 -11.80 -1.45
N LEU A 69 14.74 -12.60 -1.58
CA LEU A 69 14.79 -14.07 -1.53
C LEU A 69 14.26 -14.78 -2.79
N THR A 70 14.57 -14.26 -3.98
CA THR A 70 14.65 -15.11 -5.17
C THR A 70 16.12 -15.45 -5.42
N PRO A 71 16.59 -16.67 -5.08
CA PRO A 71 17.86 -17.13 -5.60
C PRO A 71 17.67 -17.31 -7.11
N THR A 72 18.21 -16.38 -7.89
CA THR A 72 18.36 -16.57 -9.34
C THR A 72 19.09 -17.89 -9.56
N PRO A 73 18.51 -18.88 -10.27
CA PRO A 73 19.26 -20.09 -10.59
C PRO A 73 20.46 -19.70 -11.42
N PHE A 74 21.67 -19.98 -10.92
CA PHE A 74 22.88 -19.86 -11.72
C PHE A 74 22.73 -20.78 -12.93
N GLN A 75 22.54 -20.22 -14.12
CA GLN A 75 22.66 -20.97 -15.36
C GLN A 75 24.16 -21.02 -15.73
N PRO A 76 24.77 -22.21 -15.82
CA PRO A 76 26.14 -22.32 -16.30
C PRO A 76 26.21 -21.81 -17.74
N ILE A 77 27.11 -20.85 -17.99
CA ILE A 77 27.37 -20.36 -19.33
C ILE A 77 28.08 -21.47 -20.11
N GLU A 78 27.36 -22.17 -21.01
CA GLU A 78 27.99 -23.08 -21.96
C GLU A 78 28.88 -22.27 -22.93
N GLN A 79 30.19 -22.27 -22.67
CA GLN A 79 31.18 -21.77 -23.63
C GLN A 79 31.22 -22.68 -24.86
N LYS A 80 30.42 -22.37 -25.88
CA LYS A 80 30.61 -22.96 -27.22
C LYS A 80 31.93 -22.47 -27.82
N ARG A 81 33.00 -23.26 -27.65
CA ARG A 81 34.23 -23.11 -28.44
C ARG A 81 33.89 -23.34 -29.91
N LYS A 82 33.84 -22.26 -30.69
CA LYS A 82 33.84 -22.35 -32.16
C LYS A 82 35.19 -22.92 -32.60
N LYS A 83 35.20 -24.16 -33.10
CA LYS A 83 36.33 -24.68 -33.85
C LYS A 83 36.39 -23.93 -35.19
N ILE A 84 37.50 -23.25 -35.43
CA ILE A 84 37.85 -22.71 -36.74
C ILE A 84 38.27 -23.92 -37.60
N HIS A 85 37.69 -24.05 -38.78
CA HIS A 85 38.20 -24.88 -39.88
C HIS A 85 38.68 -23.94 -40.96
#